data_AF-A0A2W4IWK9-F1
#
_entry.id   AF-A0A2W4IWK9-F1
#
_cell.length_a   1.000
_cell.length_b   1.000
_cell.length_c   1.000
_cell.angle_alpha   90.00
_cell.angle_beta   90.00
_cell.angle_gamma   90.00
#
_symmetry.space_group_name_H-M   'P 1'
#
loop_
_entity.id
_entity.type
_entity.pdbx_description
1 polymer ?
#
loop_
_entity_poly.entity_id
_entity_poly.type
_entity_poly.pdbx_seq_one_letter_code
_entity_poly.pdbx_strand_id
1 'polypeptide(L)'
;GRRVVAVGSPLGLSGRVTAGVVSALGRALPARHGRTTRLIEDVIQTDAALNPGNSGGALADSAGRVVGINTALAGIGVGLAVPINDTTRRIIGTLLVEGRVRRAYLGIVGTPAPLPDDVAERTGQRAGLRIVETVPGGPADVAGLRAGDIVLTVARTPVRDAQGIQRQLFAEVIGTRLAVTVLRNGAMVDVFATPTELTVG
;
A
#
# COMPACT_ATOMS: atom_id res chain seq x y z
N GLY A 1 13.54 -14.21 6.67
CA GLY A 1 13.39 -13.45 5.42
C GLY A 1 13.49 -14.37 4.22
N ARG A 2 12.79 -14.07 3.13
CA ARG A 2 12.88 -14.81 1.85
C ARG A 2 13.95 -14.15 0.97
N ARG A 3 14.82 -14.94 0.33
CA ARG A 3 15.87 -14.42 -0.57
C ARG A 3 15.25 -13.76 -1.79
N VAL A 4 15.78 -12.60 -2.16
CA VAL A 4 15.39 -11.82 -3.33
C VAL A 4 16.61 -11.27 -4.05
N VAL A 5 16.45 -11.02 -5.33
CA VAL A 5 17.44 -10.45 -6.22
C VAL A 5 16.81 -9.24 -6.91
N ALA A 6 17.43 -8.08 -6.75
CA ALA A 6 17.07 -6.87 -7.47
C ALA A 6 17.90 -6.76 -8.74
N VAL A 7 17.22 -6.52 -9.85
CA VAL A 7 17.81 -6.35 -11.18
C VAL A 7 17.35 -5.02 -11.75
N GLY A 8 18.28 -4.20 -12.24
CA GLY A 8 17.97 -2.94 -12.91
C GLY A 8 19.12 -2.47 -13.79
N SER A 9 18.93 -1.37 -14.52
CA SER A 9 19.98 -0.78 -15.37
C SER A 9 20.18 0.68 -14.99
N PRO A 10 21.13 0.97 -14.08
CA PRO A 10 21.56 2.32 -13.84
C PRO A 10 22.14 2.93 -15.12
N LEU A 11 21.54 4.03 -15.58
CA LEU A 11 22.06 4.87 -16.66
C LEU A 11 22.12 4.18 -18.04
N GLY A 12 21.33 3.13 -18.27
CA GLY A 12 21.27 2.43 -19.56
C GLY A 12 22.49 1.55 -19.88
N LEU A 13 23.43 1.43 -18.94
CA LEU A 13 24.57 0.53 -19.04
C LEU A 13 24.24 -0.81 -18.35
N SER A 14 24.89 -1.88 -18.83
CA SER A 14 24.73 -3.29 -18.49
C SER A 14 24.22 -3.58 -17.06
N GLY A 15 23.16 -4.40 -16.99
CA GLY A 15 22.32 -4.62 -15.81
C GLY A 15 23.10 -4.91 -14.52
N ARG A 16 22.74 -4.20 -13.44
CA ARG A 16 23.26 -4.40 -12.09
C ARG A 16 22.34 -5.35 -11.35
N VAL A 17 22.95 -6.32 -10.66
CA VAL A 17 22.26 -7.32 -9.86
C VAL A 17 22.71 -7.17 -8.41
N THR A 18 21.76 -7.06 -7.48
CA THR A 18 22.03 -7.07 -6.03
C THR A 18 21.13 -8.10 -5.36
N ALA A 19 21.69 -8.88 -4.43
CA ALA A 19 20.93 -9.87 -3.67
C ALA A 19 20.66 -9.38 -2.25
N GLY A 20 19.58 -9.86 -1.65
CA GLY A 20 19.20 -9.58 -0.28
C GLY A 20 18.07 -10.48 0.19
N VAL A 21 17.38 -10.06 1.24
CA VAL A 21 16.23 -10.73 1.81
C VAL A 21 15.10 -9.75 2.06
N VAL A 22 13.86 -10.23 1.93
CA VAL A 22 12.68 -9.49 2.38
C VAL A 22 12.76 -9.33 3.91
N SER A 23 12.78 -8.07 4.35
CA SER A 23 12.87 -7.67 5.76
C SER A 23 11.52 -7.26 6.35
N ALA A 24 10.59 -6.75 5.53
CA ALA A 24 9.21 -6.46 5.93
C ALA A 24 8.25 -6.46 4.73
N LEU A 25 6.95 -6.62 5.00
CA LEU A 25 5.86 -6.57 4.04
C LEU A 25 4.75 -5.66 4.57
N GLY A 26 3.99 -5.04 3.67
CA GLY A 26 2.74 -4.36 4.01
C GLY A 26 2.89 -3.06 4.78
N ARG A 27 4.11 -2.50 4.86
CA ARG A 27 4.35 -1.23 5.54
C ARG A 27 3.98 -0.06 4.65
N ALA A 28 3.61 1.05 5.28
CA ALA A 28 3.58 2.35 4.64
C ALA A 28 4.89 3.07 4.96
N LEU A 29 5.64 3.48 3.93
CA LEU A 29 6.94 4.12 4.10
C LEU A 29 7.02 5.46 3.35
N PRO A 30 7.73 6.45 3.93
CA PRO A 30 7.90 7.74 3.28
C PRO A 30 8.80 7.62 2.06
N ALA A 31 8.23 7.99 0.93
CA ALA A 31 8.87 8.23 -0.34
C ALA A 31 9.04 9.74 -0.54
N ARG A 32 10.28 10.24 -0.51
CA ARG A 32 10.63 11.63 -0.79
C ARG A 32 10.93 11.86 -2.26
N HIS A 33 10.23 12.79 -2.89
CA HIS A 33 10.58 13.31 -4.19
C HIS A 33 10.71 14.84 -4.09
N GLY A 34 11.92 15.37 -4.20
CA GLY A 34 12.20 16.79 -3.94
C GLY A 34 11.85 17.18 -2.49
N ARG A 35 11.01 18.21 -2.33
CA ARG A 35 10.52 18.67 -1.01
C ARG A 35 9.26 17.95 -0.54
N THR A 36 8.64 17.14 -1.40
CA THR A 36 7.39 16.43 -1.13
C THR A 36 7.69 15.07 -0.52
N THR A 37 7.12 14.78 0.64
CA THR A 37 7.13 13.42 1.23
C THR A 37 5.76 12.80 0.97
N ARG A 38 5.73 11.75 0.17
CA ARG A 38 4.55 10.93 -0.07
C ARG A 38 4.70 9.62 0.70
N LEU A 39 3.62 9.10 1.27
CA LEU A 39 3.66 7.74 1.79
C LEU A 39 3.33 6.75 0.67
N ILE A 40 4.18 5.74 0.49
CA ILE A 40 3.86 4.57 -0.35
C ILE A 40 3.44 3.47 0.60
N GLU A 41 2.18 3.08 0.48
CA GLU A 41 1.57 2.00 1.24
C GLU A 41 1.85 0.65 0.58
N ASP A 42 1.87 -0.40 1.41
CA ASP A 42 2.08 -1.79 1.01
C ASP A 42 3.38 -2.06 0.23
N VAL A 43 4.50 -1.55 0.74
CA VAL A 43 5.80 -1.83 0.12
C VAL A 43 6.41 -3.14 0.63
N ILE A 44 7.16 -3.80 -0.27
CA ILE A 44 8.12 -4.83 0.09
C ILE A 44 9.40 -4.12 0.51
N GLN A 45 9.87 -4.38 1.73
CA GLN A 45 11.16 -3.91 2.22
C GLN A 45 12.21 -5.00 2.04
N THR A 46 13.38 -4.62 1.55
CA THR A 46 14.53 -5.52 1.34
C THR A 46 15.82 -4.84 1.79
N ASP A 47 16.80 -5.63 2.21
CA ASP A 47 18.18 -5.16 2.45
C ASP A 47 19.06 -5.24 1.18
N ALA A 48 18.51 -5.74 0.06
CA ALA A 48 19.18 -5.68 -1.23
C ALA A 48 19.51 -4.22 -1.56
N ALA A 49 20.77 -3.94 -1.91
CA ALA A 49 21.21 -2.58 -2.21
C ALA A 49 20.46 -2.04 -3.44
N LEU A 50 19.53 -1.10 -3.22
CA LEU A 50 18.81 -0.39 -4.27
C LEU A 50 19.38 1.02 -4.40
N ASN A 51 20.15 1.23 -5.47
CA ASN A 51 20.72 2.54 -5.81
C ASN A 51 19.90 3.20 -6.95
N PRO A 52 20.04 4.52 -7.17
CA PRO A 52 19.55 5.16 -8.38
C PRO A 52 19.95 4.35 -9.61
N GLY A 53 18.97 4.04 -10.48
CA GLY A 53 19.15 3.13 -11.61
C GLY A 53 18.58 1.73 -11.44
N ASN A 54 18.31 1.28 -10.20
CA ASN A 54 17.52 0.07 -9.98
C ASN A 54 16.01 0.35 -10.05
N SER A 55 15.59 1.62 -9.94
CA SER A 55 14.18 2.04 -10.05
C SER A 55 13.53 1.56 -11.34
N GLY A 56 12.32 1.03 -11.23
CA GLY A 56 11.59 0.43 -12.35
C GLY A 56 12.07 -0.98 -12.73
N GLY A 57 13.21 -1.42 -12.18
CA GLY A 57 13.71 -2.78 -12.34
C GLY A 57 12.96 -3.82 -11.50
N ALA A 58 13.20 -5.09 -11.76
CA ALA A 58 12.52 -6.19 -11.08
C ALA A 58 13.17 -6.52 -9.72
N LEU A 59 12.33 -6.87 -8.75
CA LEU A 59 12.69 -7.64 -7.57
C LEU A 59 12.16 -9.06 -7.78
N ALA A 60 13.06 -10.05 -7.85
CA ALA A 60 12.72 -11.45 -8.11
C ALA A 60 13.06 -12.35 -6.92
N ASP A 61 12.30 -13.43 -6.73
CA ASP A 61 12.65 -14.47 -5.77
C ASP A 61 13.71 -15.44 -6.32
N SER A 62 14.16 -16.40 -5.51
CA SER A 62 15.18 -17.38 -5.90
C SER A 62 14.76 -18.32 -7.05
N ALA A 63 13.49 -18.33 -7.44
CA ALA A 63 12.99 -19.08 -8.60
C ALA A 63 12.90 -18.20 -9.86
N GLY A 64 13.42 -16.96 -9.82
CA GLY A 64 13.35 -16.02 -10.93
C GLY A 64 11.97 -15.39 -11.13
N ARG A 65 11.04 -15.54 -10.18
CA ARG A 65 9.70 -14.97 -10.28
C ARG A 65 9.72 -13.54 -9.79
N VAL A 66 9.20 -12.59 -10.58
CA VAL A 66 9.10 -11.19 -10.18
C VAL A 66 8.06 -11.05 -9.06
N VAL A 67 8.51 -10.57 -7.91
CA VAL A 67 7.69 -10.33 -6.71
C VAL A 67 7.43 -8.85 -6.48
N GLY A 68 8.23 -7.96 -7.08
CA GLY A 68 8.00 -6.52 -6.99
C GLY A 68 8.77 -5.71 -8.03
N ILE A 69 8.49 -4.41 -8.08
CA ILE A 69 9.17 -3.40 -8.89
C ILE A 69 9.94 -2.48 -7.96
N ASN A 70 11.26 -2.43 -8.12
CA ASN A 70 12.15 -1.61 -7.32
C ASN A 70 11.74 -0.14 -7.45
N THR A 71 11.64 0.54 -6.32
CA THR A 71 11.39 1.98 -6.24
C THR A 71 12.56 2.57 -5.48
N ALA A 72 13.35 3.46 -6.11
CA ALA A 72 14.46 4.11 -5.42
C ALA A 72 13.89 5.11 -4.42
N LEU A 73 13.65 4.65 -3.21
CA LEU A 73 13.41 5.49 -2.05
C LEU A 73 13.56 4.68 -0.78
N ALA A 74 14.58 5.03 0.03
CA ALA A 74 14.54 5.14 1.50
C ALA A 74 15.96 4.99 2.08
N GLY A 75 16.64 6.12 2.32
CA GLY A 75 17.82 6.17 3.19
C GLY A 75 18.98 5.24 2.83
N ILE A 76 19.94 5.14 3.74
CA ILE A 76 21.10 4.26 3.59
C ILE A 76 20.67 2.85 4.03
N GLY A 77 20.72 1.88 3.11
CA GLY A 77 20.58 0.45 3.45
C GLY A 77 19.17 -0.14 3.46
N VAL A 78 18.13 0.57 3.00
CA VAL A 78 16.76 0.04 2.89
C VAL A 78 16.25 0.16 1.45
N GLY A 79 16.04 -0.97 0.80
CA GLY A 79 15.42 -1.04 -0.52
C GLY A 79 13.90 -1.21 -0.42
N LEU A 80 13.16 -0.47 -1.24
CA LEU A 80 11.70 -0.62 -1.38
C LEU A 80 11.33 -1.13 -2.77
N ALA A 81 10.31 -1.99 -2.80
CA ALA A 81 9.68 -2.43 -4.04
C ALA A 81 8.16 -2.42 -3.91
N VAL A 82 7.48 -2.01 -4.99
CA VAL A 82 6.02 -2.13 -5.14
C VAL A 82 5.71 -3.59 -5.48
N PRO A 83 4.86 -4.30 -4.74
CA PRO A 83 4.58 -5.71 -4.98
C PRO A 83 3.88 -5.96 -6.32
N ILE A 84 4.18 -7.10 -6.96
CA ILE A 84 3.39 -7.62 -8.07
C ILE A 84 2.23 -8.45 -7.51
N ASN A 85 1.11 -7.79 -7.28
CA ASN A 85 -0.16 -8.40 -6.86
C ASN A 85 -1.29 -8.06 -7.85
N ASP A 86 -2.51 -8.48 -7.55
CA ASP A 86 -3.67 -8.25 -8.42
C ASP A 86 -3.93 -6.75 -8.67
N THR A 87 -3.72 -5.90 -7.67
CA THR A 87 -3.85 -4.44 -7.79
C THR A 87 -2.85 -3.92 -8.82
N THR A 88 -1.57 -4.27 -8.69
CA THR A 88 -0.52 -3.84 -9.63
C THR A 88 -0.76 -4.39 -11.03
N ARG A 89 -1.19 -5.65 -11.16
CA ARG A 89 -1.53 -6.27 -12.46
C ARG A 89 -2.70 -5.55 -13.13
N ARG A 90 -3.74 -5.18 -12.38
CA ARG A 90 -4.87 -4.38 -12.90
C ARG A 90 -4.41 -3.00 -13.35
N ILE A 91 -3.56 -2.33 -12.56
CA ILE A 91 -2.98 -1.03 -12.93
C ILE A 91 -2.21 -1.14 -14.26
N ILE A 92 -1.34 -2.14 -14.41
CA ILE A 92 -0.60 -2.37 -15.65
C ILE A 92 -1.56 -2.60 -16.82
N GLY A 93 -2.56 -3.46 -16.65
CA GLY A 93 -3.57 -3.73 -17.68
C GLY A 93 -4.31 -2.47 -18.13
N THR A 94 -4.77 -1.65 -17.19
CA THR A 94 -5.45 -0.38 -17.50
C THR A 94 -4.52 0.61 -18.20
N LEU A 95 -3.26 0.74 -17.77
CA LEU A 95 -2.29 1.62 -18.43
C LEU A 95 -2.00 1.21 -19.88
N LEU A 96 -1.94 -0.10 -20.16
CA LEU A 96 -1.70 -0.60 -21.51
C LEU A 96 -2.87 -0.32 -22.47
N VAL A 97 -4.10 -0.32 -21.96
CA VAL A 97 -5.31 -0.14 -22.78
C VAL A 97 -5.72 1.33 -22.87
N GLU A 98 -5.71 2.04 -21.74
CA GLU A 98 -6.28 3.39 -21.62
C GLU A 98 -5.21 4.50 -21.59
N GLY A 99 -3.93 4.13 -21.47
CA GLY A 99 -2.80 5.09 -21.36
C GLY A 99 -2.75 5.85 -20.03
N ARG A 100 -3.73 5.66 -19.15
CA ARG A 100 -3.81 6.29 -17.83
C ARG A 100 -4.58 5.39 -16.87
N VAL A 101 -4.33 5.54 -15.57
CA VAL A 101 -5.10 4.86 -14.53
C VAL A 101 -5.64 5.91 -13.56
N ARG A 102 -6.94 5.85 -13.27
CA ARG A 102 -7.56 6.66 -12.22
C ARG A 102 -7.69 5.81 -10.96
N ARG A 103 -7.26 6.37 -9.84
CA ARG A 103 -7.27 5.69 -8.54
C ARG A 103 -8.09 6.51 -7.57
N ALA A 104 -8.91 5.84 -6.78
CA ALA A 104 -9.57 6.48 -5.67
C ALA A 104 -8.60 6.61 -4.48
N TYR A 105 -8.90 7.54 -3.61
CA TYR A 105 -8.07 7.89 -2.47
C TYR A 105 -8.94 8.13 -1.24
N LEU A 106 -8.56 7.53 -0.10
CA LEU A 106 -9.19 7.79 1.20
C LEU A 106 -8.34 8.66 2.11
N GLY A 107 -7.01 8.70 1.91
CA GLY A 107 -6.10 9.43 2.81
C GLY A 107 -5.96 8.79 4.17
N ILE A 108 -5.75 7.46 4.20
CA ILE A 108 -5.53 6.69 5.43
C ILE A 108 -4.13 6.11 5.36
N VAL A 109 -3.31 6.40 6.36
CA VAL A 109 -2.07 5.69 6.62
C VAL A 109 -2.34 4.64 7.67
N GLY A 110 -2.02 3.37 7.41
CA GLY A 110 -2.28 2.31 8.35
C GLY A 110 -1.26 1.19 8.37
N THR A 111 -1.32 0.38 9.42
CA THR A 111 -0.56 -0.87 9.58
C THR A 111 -1.52 -2.00 9.97
N PRO A 112 -1.30 -3.24 9.49
CA PRO A 112 -2.05 -4.39 9.99
C PRO A 112 -1.97 -4.48 11.52
N ALA A 113 -3.08 -4.80 12.16
CA ALA A 113 -3.16 -5.01 13.60
C ALA A 113 -4.11 -6.16 13.94
N PRO A 114 -3.78 -6.99 14.95
CA PRO A 114 -4.70 -8.03 15.41
C PRO A 114 -5.97 -7.41 15.99
N LEU A 115 -7.08 -8.13 15.86
CA LEU A 115 -8.33 -7.78 16.54
C LEU A 115 -8.37 -8.44 17.93
N PRO A 116 -9.05 -7.83 18.92
CA PRO A 116 -9.42 -8.51 20.15
C PRO A 116 -10.21 -9.80 19.87
N ASP A 117 -10.05 -10.82 20.71
CA ASP A 117 -10.61 -12.16 20.48
C ASP A 117 -12.15 -12.13 20.31
N ASP A 118 -12.85 -11.35 21.14
CA ASP A 118 -14.30 -11.19 21.07
C ASP A 118 -14.76 -10.58 19.72
N VAL A 119 -14.02 -9.60 19.21
CA VAL A 119 -14.28 -9.01 17.90
C VAL A 119 -13.93 -10.00 16.80
N ALA A 120 -12.83 -10.75 16.94
CA ALA A 120 -12.38 -11.71 15.96
C ALA A 120 -13.37 -12.87 15.78
N GLU A 121 -13.92 -13.38 16.88
CA GLU A 121 -14.96 -14.41 16.88
C GLU A 121 -16.25 -13.92 16.22
N ARG A 122 -16.69 -12.70 16.58
CA ARG A 122 -17.92 -12.10 16.02
C ARG A 122 -17.83 -11.79 14.53
N THR A 123 -16.66 -11.39 14.06
CA THR A 123 -16.45 -10.96 12.66
C THR A 123 -15.88 -12.06 11.77
N GLY A 124 -15.36 -13.15 12.33
CA GLY A 124 -14.59 -14.15 11.61
C GLY A 124 -13.25 -13.63 11.06
N GLN A 125 -12.76 -12.50 11.57
CA GLN A 125 -11.59 -11.78 11.08
C GLN A 125 -10.56 -11.63 12.20
N ARG A 126 -9.32 -12.04 11.97
CA ARG A 126 -8.27 -12.00 13.03
C ARG A 126 -7.47 -10.70 13.06
N ALA A 127 -7.53 -9.90 12.00
CA ALA A 127 -6.75 -8.68 11.87
C ALA A 127 -7.50 -7.65 11.04
N GLY A 128 -7.32 -6.37 11.38
CA GLY A 128 -7.79 -5.23 10.60
C GLY A 128 -6.64 -4.29 10.25
N LEU A 129 -6.96 -3.14 9.66
CA LEU A 129 -5.97 -2.08 9.40
C LEU A 129 -6.09 -0.99 10.45
N ARG A 130 -5.10 -0.86 11.33
CA ARG A 130 -5.05 0.24 12.30
C ARG A 130 -4.63 1.52 11.59
N ILE A 131 -5.44 2.56 11.73
CA ILE A 131 -5.14 3.91 11.25
C ILE A 131 -4.06 4.50 12.15
N VAL A 132 -2.92 4.83 11.55
CA VAL A 132 -1.83 5.57 12.18
C VAL A 132 -2.09 7.06 12.05
N GLU A 133 -2.52 7.49 10.87
CA GLU A 133 -2.77 8.89 10.53
C GLU A 133 -3.83 8.98 9.43
N THR A 134 -4.62 10.05 9.45
CA THR A 134 -5.45 10.48 8.32
C THR A 134 -4.84 11.72 7.70
N VAL A 135 -4.91 11.84 6.37
CA VAL A 135 -4.47 13.07 5.70
C VAL A 135 -5.43 14.20 6.04
N PRO A 136 -4.97 15.32 6.63
CA PRO A 136 -5.83 16.43 7.03
C PRO A 136 -6.66 16.96 5.86
N GLY A 137 -7.96 17.14 6.07
CA GLY A 137 -8.92 17.55 5.05
C GLY A 137 -9.18 16.50 3.95
N GLY A 138 -8.56 15.31 4.04
CA GLY A 138 -8.78 14.21 3.13
C GLY A 138 -10.10 13.46 3.41
N PRO A 139 -10.52 12.56 2.51
CA PRO A 139 -11.82 11.87 2.63
C PRO A 139 -12.05 11.12 3.95
N ALA A 140 -11.02 10.46 4.48
CA ALA A 140 -11.10 9.76 5.76
C ALA A 140 -11.22 10.72 6.95
N ASP A 141 -10.47 11.81 6.93
CA ASP A 141 -10.52 12.84 7.96
C ASP A 141 -11.90 13.52 8.01
N VAL A 142 -12.41 13.92 6.83
CA VAL A 142 -13.76 14.49 6.69
C VAL A 142 -14.85 13.50 7.11
N ALA A 143 -14.66 12.20 6.88
CA ALA A 143 -15.57 11.15 7.34
C ALA A 143 -15.49 10.89 8.86
N GLY A 144 -14.55 11.52 9.56
CA GLY A 144 -14.35 11.38 10.99
C GLY A 144 -13.63 10.10 11.41
N LEU A 145 -12.87 9.47 10.49
CA LEU A 145 -11.91 8.42 10.83
C LEU A 145 -10.72 9.03 11.59
N ARG A 146 -10.15 8.29 12.54
CA ARG A 146 -9.16 8.81 13.47
C ARG A 146 -8.00 7.84 13.66
N ALA A 147 -6.84 8.38 14.02
CA ALA A 147 -5.73 7.59 14.51
C ALA A 147 -6.18 6.69 15.68
N GLY A 148 -5.77 5.43 15.65
CA GLY A 148 -6.15 4.40 16.61
C GLY A 148 -7.37 3.56 16.21
N ASP A 149 -8.21 4.02 15.28
CA ASP A 149 -9.28 3.19 14.71
C ASP A 149 -8.69 1.95 14.03
N ILE A 150 -9.35 0.81 14.16
CA ILE A 150 -9.03 -0.38 13.35
C ILE A 150 -10.11 -0.58 12.30
N VAL A 151 -9.78 -0.33 11.04
CA VAL A 151 -10.67 -0.57 9.90
C VAL A 151 -10.92 -2.07 9.75
N LEU A 152 -12.20 -2.44 9.80
CA LEU A 152 -12.68 -3.82 9.66
C LEU A 152 -13.19 -4.06 8.26
N THR A 153 -14.00 -3.14 7.73
CA THR A 153 -14.55 -3.23 6.38
C THR A 153 -14.52 -1.89 5.65
N VAL A 154 -14.35 -1.94 4.34
CA VAL A 154 -14.60 -0.84 3.40
C VAL A 154 -15.56 -1.38 2.36
N ALA A 155 -16.59 -0.63 1.99
CA ALA A 155 -17.63 -1.06 1.05
C ALA A 155 -18.17 -2.47 1.36
N ARG A 156 -18.37 -2.77 2.66
CA ARG A 156 -18.82 -4.09 3.18
C ARG A 156 -17.87 -5.26 2.91
N THR A 157 -16.68 -4.99 2.39
CA THR A 157 -15.63 -5.99 2.16
C THR A 157 -14.62 -5.97 3.30
N PRO A 158 -14.28 -7.13 3.90
CA PRO A 158 -13.27 -7.23 4.94
C PRO A 158 -11.90 -6.67 4.54
N VAL A 159 -11.27 -5.92 5.45
CA VAL A 159 -9.96 -5.29 5.26
C VAL A 159 -9.02 -5.78 6.36
N ARG A 160 -7.95 -6.48 5.97
CA ARG A 160 -6.95 -7.03 6.91
C ARG A 160 -5.61 -6.28 6.85
N ASP A 161 -5.38 -5.58 5.76
CA ASP A 161 -4.14 -4.91 5.41
C ASP A 161 -4.40 -3.77 4.41
N ALA A 162 -3.35 -3.04 4.06
CA ALA A 162 -3.44 -1.94 3.09
C ALA A 162 -3.91 -2.44 1.72
N GLN A 163 -3.53 -3.65 1.31
CA GLN A 163 -3.99 -4.24 0.04
C GLN A 163 -5.50 -4.46 0.00
N GLY A 164 -6.11 -4.82 1.12
CA GLY A 164 -7.57 -4.94 1.26
C GLY A 164 -8.29 -3.66 0.86
N ILE A 165 -7.74 -2.49 1.21
CA ILE A 165 -8.29 -1.20 0.82
C ILE A 165 -7.92 -0.88 -0.63
N GLN A 166 -6.64 -1.02 -1.01
CA GLN A 166 -6.16 -0.64 -2.34
C GLN A 166 -6.87 -1.39 -3.48
N ARG A 167 -7.28 -2.64 -3.27
CA ARG A 167 -8.08 -3.41 -4.24
C ARG A 167 -9.45 -2.79 -4.55
N GLN A 168 -9.99 -2.01 -3.62
CA GLN A 168 -11.31 -1.38 -3.75
C GLN A 168 -11.24 0.03 -4.31
N LEU A 169 -10.08 0.70 -4.15
CA LEU A 169 -9.92 2.11 -4.51
C LEU A 169 -9.53 2.35 -5.98
N PHE A 170 -10.34 1.85 -6.91
CA PHE A 170 -10.23 2.14 -8.34
C PHE A 170 -11.22 3.23 -8.79
N ALA A 171 -11.23 3.55 -10.08
CA ALA A 171 -11.99 4.65 -10.65
C ALA A 171 -13.49 4.60 -10.32
N GLU A 172 -14.05 3.40 -10.18
CA GLU A 172 -15.49 3.17 -10.00
C GLU A 172 -16.04 3.72 -8.69
N VAL A 173 -15.19 3.87 -7.66
CA VAL A 173 -15.63 4.33 -6.33
C VAL A 173 -15.32 5.80 -6.08
N ILE A 174 -14.72 6.52 -7.03
CA ILE A 174 -14.46 7.96 -6.91
C ILE A 174 -15.81 8.68 -6.83
N GLY A 175 -15.98 9.55 -5.82
CA GLY A 175 -17.23 10.28 -5.57
C GLY A 175 -18.36 9.43 -5.01
N THR A 176 -18.16 8.13 -4.82
CA THR A 176 -19.17 7.23 -4.27
C THR A 176 -19.04 7.14 -2.76
N ARG A 177 -20.16 7.23 -2.05
CA ARG A 177 -20.19 7.16 -0.59
C ARG A 177 -19.97 5.71 -0.13
N LEU A 178 -18.79 5.40 0.39
CA LEU A 178 -18.42 4.07 0.89
C LEU A 178 -18.69 3.94 2.38
N ALA A 179 -19.39 2.88 2.77
CA ALA A 179 -19.50 2.50 4.17
C ALA A 179 -18.16 1.94 4.67
N VAL A 180 -17.66 2.48 5.78
CA VAL A 180 -16.44 2.03 6.46
C VAL A 180 -16.80 1.68 7.90
N THR A 181 -16.58 0.43 8.27
CA THR A 181 -16.76 -0.03 9.65
C THR A 181 -15.41 -0.08 10.34
N VAL A 182 -15.30 0.57 11.50
CA VAL A 182 -14.09 0.58 12.33
C VAL A 182 -14.37 0.09 13.74
N LEU A 183 -13.37 -0.50 14.38
CA LEU A 183 -13.33 -0.68 15.82
C LEU A 183 -12.65 0.55 16.45
N ARG A 184 -13.39 1.29 17.27
CA ARG A 184 -12.93 2.49 17.97
C ARG A 184 -13.21 2.33 19.46
N ASN A 185 -12.17 2.33 20.28
CA ASN A 185 -12.28 2.19 21.74
C ASN A 185 -13.16 1.00 22.18
N GLY A 186 -13.06 -0.13 21.47
CA GLY A 186 -13.84 -1.34 21.74
C GLY A 186 -15.24 -1.38 21.12
N ALA A 187 -15.73 -0.29 20.53
CA ALA A 187 -17.03 -0.22 19.87
C ALA A 187 -16.91 -0.25 18.35
N MET A 188 -17.86 -0.90 17.67
CA MET A 188 -17.96 -0.79 16.21
C MET A 188 -18.63 0.54 15.84
N VAL A 189 -18.01 1.27 14.94
CA VAL A 189 -18.48 2.57 14.45
C VAL A 189 -18.53 2.49 12.93
N ASP A 190 -19.69 2.80 12.37
CA ASP A 190 -19.87 2.96 10.93
C ASP A 190 -19.76 4.43 10.55
N VAL A 191 -18.89 4.72 9.59
CA VAL A 191 -18.80 6.04 8.96
C VAL A 191 -18.97 5.89 7.45
N PHE A 192 -19.24 7.02 6.79
CA PHE A 192 -19.28 7.06 5.34
C PHE A 192 -18.19 7.98 4.83
N ALA A 193 -17.28 7.43 4.03
CA ALA A 193 -16.22 8.18 3.38
C ALA A 193 -16.48 8.25 1.88
N THR A 194 -16.23 9.40 1.27
CA THR A 194 -16.39 9.61 -0.18
C THR A 194 -15.01 9.75 -0.80
N PRO A 195 -14.46 8.69 -1.44
CA PRO A 195 -13.14 8.75 -2.01
C PRO A 195 -13.03 9.82 -3.10
N THR A 196 -11.89 10.50 -3.14
CA THR A 196 -11.55 11.43 -4.22
C THR A 196 -10.57 10.79 -5.19
N GLU A 197 -10.35 11.40 -6.34
CA GLU A 197 -9.29 10.96 -7.25
C GLU A 197 -7.92 11.24 -6.62
N LEU A 198 -7.04 10.24 -6.66
CA LEU A 198 -5.66 10.36 -6.23
C LEU A 198 -4.90 11.25 -7.22
N THR A 199 -4.82 12.54 -6.92
CA THR A 199 -4.02 13.48 -7.69
C THR A 199 -2.55 13.41 -7.25
N VAL A 200 -1.63 13.44 -8.21
CA VAL A 200 -0.20 13.56 -7.94
C VAL A 200 0.11 15.05 -7.87
N GLY A 201 0.18 15.57 -6.64
CA GLY A 201 0.71 16.91 -6.36
C GLY A 201 2.23 16.89 -6.21
#